data_AF-A0A699L1L3-F1
#
_entry.id   AF-A0A699L1L3-F1
#
_cell.length_a   1.000
_cell.length_b   1.000
_cell.length_c   1.000
_cell.angle_alpha   90.00
_cell.angle_beta   90.00
_cell.angle_gamma   90.00
#
_symmetry.space_group_name_H-M   'P 1'
#
loop_
_entity.id
_entity.type
_entity.pdbx_description
1 polymer ?
#
loop_
_entity_poly.entity_id
_entity_poly.type
_entity_poly.pdbx_seq_one_letter_code
_entity_poly.pdbx_strand_id
1 'polypeptide(L)' 'MLASPLKIPPYSAKLAGDTAKQMAVAVDVVNFFLLENYNYRKTSLVKFVDAANHNGNSHIKHIPPASSLAAIRDALS' A
#
# COMPACT_ATOMS: atom_id res chain seq x y z
N MET A 1 9.89 -35.70 -8.33
CA MET A 1 10.13 -34.67 -7.29
C MET A 1 8.79 -33.98 -7.02
N LEU A 2 8.18 -34.23 -5.87
CA LEU A 2 6.93 -33.56 -5.48
C LEU A 2 7.29 -32.14 -5.05
N ALA A 3 6.86 -31.15 -5.82
CA ALA A 3 6.97 -29.75 -5.42
C ALA A 3 6.28 -29.59 -4.07
N SER A 4 7.04 -29.24 -3.04
CA SER A 4 6.44 -28.91 -1.74
C SER A 4 5.44 -27.78 -1.96
N PRO A 5 4.23 -27.84 -1.38
CA PRO A 5 3.29 -26.76 -1.49
C PRO A 5 3.97 -25.48 -1.02
N LEU A 6 3.85 -24.40 -1.80
CA LEU A 6 4.29 -23.06 -1.42
C LEU A 6 3.76 -22.80 -0.01
N LYS A 7 4.66 -22.86 0.97
CA LYS A 7 4.33 -22.64 2.37
C LYS A 7 4.11 -21.14 2.49
N ILE A 8 2.90 -20.69 2.19
CA ILE A 8 2.48 -19.29 2.31
C ILE A 8 2.62 -18.97 3.81
N PRO A 9 3.64 -18.23 4.25
CA PRO A 9 3.73 -17.83 5.65
C PRO A 9 2.48 -17.00 5.98
N PRO A 10 2.07 -16.91 7.26
CA PRO A 10 1.02 -15.97 7.63
C PRO A 10 1.46 -14.56 7.18
N TYR A 11 0.91 -14.08 6.06
CA TYR A 11 1.31 -12.83 5.44
C TYR A 11 0.78 -11.69 6.32
N SER A 12 1.60 -11.26 7.28
CA SER A 12 1.40 -9.95 7.86
C SER A 12 1.73 -8.91 6.78
N ALA A 13 0.95 -7.84 6.71
CA ALA A 13 1.22 -6.75 5.78
C ALA A 13 2.65 -6.20 5.88
N LYS A 14 3.23 -6.20 7.09
CA LYS A 14 4.62 -5.84 7.31
C LYS A 14 5.58 -6.75 6.55
N LEU A 15 5.40 -8.07 6.64
CA LEU A 15 6.26 -9.04 5.94
C LEU A 15 6.19 -8.87 4.43
N ALA A 16 4.99 -8.64 3.88
CA ALA A 16 4.84 -8.34 2.45
C ALA A 16 5.61 -7.07 2.05
N GLY A 17 5.58 -6.04 2.89
CA GLY A 17 6.30 -4.78 2.63
C GLY A 17 7.81 -4.96 2.74
N ASP A 18 8.29 -5.66 3.77
CA ASP A 18 9.71 -5.99 3.93
C ASP A 18 10.24 -6.76 2.70
N THR A 19 9.46 -7.70 2.15
CA THR A 19 9.81 -8.40 0.91
C THR A 19 9.88 -7.46 -0.29
N ALA A 20 8.89 -6.57 -0.47
CA ALA A 20 8.91 -5.58 -1.56
C ALA A 20 10.17 -4.70 -1.49
N LYS A 21 10.54 -4.27 -0.28
CA LYS A 21 11.77 -3.52 -0.03
C LYS A 21 13.04 -4.30 -0.39
N GLN A 22 13.14 -5.56 0.01
CA GLN A 22 14.27 -6.43 -0.34
C GLN A 22 14.41 -6.62 -1.85
N MET A 23 13.28 -6.61 -2.56
CA MET A 23 13.23 -6.71 -4.03
C MET A 23 13.41 -5.36 -4.74
N ALA A 24 13.67 -4.28 -4.01
CA ALA A 24 13.77 -2.92 -4.53
C ALA A 24 12.51 -2.45 -5.30
N VAL A 25 11.33 -2.91 -4.87
CA VAL A 25 10.03 -2.53 -5.44
C VAL A 25 9.45 -1.34 -4.67
N ALA A 26 9.23 -0.24 -5.37
CA ALA A 26 8.47 0.90 -4.87
C ALA A 26 6.97 0.58 -4.84
N VAL A 27 6.26 1.07 -3.81
CA VAL A 27 4.84 0.80 -3.62
C VAL A 27 4.06 2.10 -3.47
N ASP A 28 3.19 2.38 -4.43
CA ASP A 28 2.23 3.48 -4.34
C ASP A 28 0.80 2.93 -4.27
N VAL A 29 0.04 3.38 -3.27
CA VAL A 29 -1.38 3.03 -3.14
C VAL A 29 -2.24 4.28 -3.28
N VAL A 30 -3.24 4.20 -4.16
CA VAL A 30 -4.26 5.23 -4.32
C VAL A 30 -5.57 4.69 -3.75
N ASN A 31 -6.00 5.26 -2.62
CA ASN A 31 -7.28 4.88 -2.04
C ASN A 31 -8.38 5.88 -2.42
N PHE A 32 -9.30 5.42 -3.24
CA PHE A 32 -10.55 6.12 -3.54
C PHE A 32 -11.58 5.85 -2.43
N PHE A 33 -12.38 6.87 -2.12
CA PHE A 33 -13.58 6.73 -1.30
C PHE A 33 -13.37 6.29 0.17
N LEU A 34 -12.23 6.57 0.81
CA LEU A 34 -12.25 6.54 2.29
C LEU A 34 -13.19 7.63 2.79
N LEU A 35 -14.12 7.22 3.65
CA LEU A 35 -14.93 8.14 4.44
C LEU A 35 -14.00 8.96 5.35
N GLU A 36 -14.25 10.25 5.49
CA GLU A 36 -13.42 11.20 6.27
C GLU A 36 -13.18 10.77 7.73
N ASN A 37 -14.02 9.87 8.26
CA ASN A 37 -13.94 9.35 9.63
C ASN A 37 -13.23 7.99 9.76
N TYR A 38 -12.72 7.40 8.67
CA TYR A 38 -12.03 6.11 8.75
C TYR A 38 -10.59 6.31 9.21
N ASN A 39 -10.24 5.79 10.38
CA ASN A 39 -8.89 5.86 10.93
C ASN A 39 -7.93 4.89 10.20
N TYR A 40 -7.54 5.26 8.98
CA TYR A 40 -6.74 4.43 8.08
C TYR A 40 -5.31 4.22 8.56
N ARG A 41 -4.81 5.07 9.46
CA ARG A 41 -3.44 5.08 9.98
C ARG A 41 -3.03 3.80 10.71
N LYS A 42 -3.98 2.93 11.05
CA LYS A 42 -3.72 1.63 11.71
C LYS A 42 -3.98 0.41 10.81
N THR A 43 -4.33 0.63 9.55
CA THR A 43 -4.68 -0.46 8.63
C THR A 43 -3.46 -1.30 8.27
N SER A 44 -3.71 -2.54 7.88
CA SER A 44 -2.70 -3.42 7.27
C SER A 44 -2.04 -2.75 6.06
N LEU A 45 -2.79 -1.95 5.30
CA LEU A 45 -2.27 -1.29 4.11
C LEU A 45 -1.20 -0.23 4.43
N VAL A 46 -1.40 0.57 5.49
CA VAL A 46 -0.35 1.48 6.00
C VAL A 46 0.89 0.72 6.44
N LYS A 47 0.71 -0.36 7.21
CA LYS A 47 1.84 -1.21 7.66
C LYS A 47 2.61 -1.84 6.49
N PHE A 48 1.94 -2.14 5.39
CA PHE A 48 2.56 -2.66 4.18
C PHE A 48 3.41 -1.59 3.49
N VAL A 49 2.83 -0.42 3.20
CA VAL A 49 3.54 0.66 2.50
C VAL A 49 4.70 1.21 3.33
N ASP A 50 4.52 1.37 4.64
CA ASP A 50 5.60 1.80 5.55
C ASP A 50 6.77 0.81 5.56
N ALA A 51 6.49 -0.49 5.52
CA ALA A 51 7.53 -1.53 5.49
C ALA A 51 8.23 -1.63 4.12
N ALA A 52 7.48 -1.42 3.02
CA ALA A 52 8.02 -1.37 1.67
C ALA A 52 8.88 -0.12 1.43
N ASN A 53 8.58 0.98 2.12
CA ASN A 53 9.25 2.25 1.91
C ASN A 53 10.77 2.15 2.17
N HIS A 54 11.53 2.54 1.16
CA HIS A 54 12.97 2.70 1.24
C HIS A 54 13.38 4.03 0.61
N ASN A 55 13.91 4.93 1.44
CA ASN A 55 14.34 6.27 1.03
C ASN A 55 13.19 7.16 0.49
N GLY A 56 11.96 6.96 0.98
CA GLY A 56 10.82 7.82 0.61
C GLY A 56 10.25 7.51 -0.78
N ASN A 57 10.38 6.29 -1.27
CA ASN A 57 9.93 5.88 -2.60
C ASN A 57 8.54 5.22 -2.63
N SER A 58 7.84 5.16 -1.49
CA SER A 58 6.55 4.48 -1.38
C SER A 58 5.53 5.35 -0.67
N HIS A 59 4.32 5.47 -1.23
CA HIS A 59 3.34 6.47 -0.82
C HIS A 59 1.92 5.92 -0.71
N ILE A 60 1.12 6.57 0.12
CA ILE A 60 -0.34 6.40 0.14
C ILE A 60 -0.96 7.73 -0.23
N LYS A 61 -1.66 7.76 -1.37
CA LYS A 61 -2.48 8.89 -1.80
C LYS A 61 -3.94 8.58 -1.48
N HIS A 62 -4.65 9.56 -0.94
CA HIS A 62 -6.07 9.44 -0.66
C HIS A 62 -6.86 10.42 -1.52
N ILE A 63 -7.88 9.88 -2.20
CA ILE A 63 -8.84 10.65 -2.98
C ILE A 63 -10.15 10.72 -2.20
N PRO A 64 -10.54 11.92 -1.72
CA PRO A 64 -11.80 12.11 -1.02
C PRO A 64 -13.01 11.70 -1.87
N PRO A 65 -14.11 11.25 -1.24
CA PRO A 65 -15.38 11.07 -1.93
C PRO A 65 -15.80 12.35 -2.66
N ALA A 66 -16.49 12.21 -3.80
CA ALA A 66 -16.97 13.33 -4.63
C ALA A 66 -15.87 14.25 -5.22
N SER A 67 -14.61 13.81 -5.22
CA SER A 67 -13.53 14.51 -5.95
C SER A 67 -13.86 14.60 -7.44
N SER A 68 -13.65 15.79 -8.03
CA SER A 68 -13.79 15.99 -9.47
C SER A 68 -12.68 15.26 -10.24
N LEU A 69 -12.91 14.99 -11.54
CA LEU A 69 -11.88 14.40 -12.40
C LEU A 69 -10.58 15.23 -12.43
N ALA A 70 -10.69 16.56 -12.35
CA ALA A 70 -9.54 17.45 -12.28
C ALA A 70 -8.76 17.25 -10.95
N ALA A 71 -9.45 17.20 -9.82
CA ALA A 71 -8.83 16.97 -8.52
C ALA A 71 -8.14 15.60 -8.42
N ILE A 72 -8.74 14.56 -9.03
CA ILE A 72 -8.13 13.23 -9.12
C ILE A 72 -6.84 13.28 -9.94
N ARG A 73 -6.87 13.94 -11.10
CA ARG A 73 -5.68 14.07 -11.96
C ARG A 73 -4.54 14.78 -11.23
N ASP A 74 -4.83 15.88 -10.56
CA ASP A 74 -3.82 16.67 -9.86
C ASP A 74 -3.25 15.90 -8.66
N ALA A 75 -4.08 15.12 -7.95
CA ALA A 75 -3.60 14.26 -6.86
C ALA A 75 -2.73 13.09 -7.35
N LEU A 76 -2.93 12.60 -8.58
CA LEU A 76 -2.18 11.48 -9.15
C LEU A 76 -0.94 11.88 -9.95
N SER A 77 -0.85 13.15 -10.35
CA SER A 77 0.34 13.74 -10.95
C SER A 77 1.51 13.81 -9.95
#